data_AF-A0A1S6HFI6-F1
#
_entry.id   AF-A0A1S6HFI6-F1
#
_cell.length_a   1.000
_cell.length_b   1.000
_cell.length_c   1.000
_cell.angle_alpha   90.00
_cell.angle_beta   90.00
_cell.angle_gamma   90.00
#
_symmetry.space_group_name_H-M   'P 1'
#
loop_
_entity.id
_entity.type
_entity.pdbx_description
1 polymer ?
#
loop_
_entity_poly.entity_id
_entity_poly.type
_entity_poly.pdbx_seq_one_letter_code
_entity_poly.pdbx_strand_id
1 'polypeptide(L)' 'MKQKLSVTIEEETLKMIEKALKSNTFRNKSHLVDYGLNKFLTEVNQKQ' A
#
# COMPACT_ATOMS: atom_id res chain seq x y z
N MET A 1 -0.39 -17.00 4.47
CA MET A 1 0.21 -16.49 5.72
C MET A 1 0.78 -15.10 5.47
N LYS A 2 0.63 -14.15 6.40
CA LYS A 2 1.15 -12.78 6.21
C LYS A 2 2.53 -12.64 6.84
N GLN A 3 3.43 -11.94 6.16
CA GLN A 3 4.78 -11.61 6.65
C GLN A 3 4.83 -10.12 7.03
N LYS A 4 5.70 -9.76 7.99
CA LYS A 4 5.89 -8.36 8.40
C LYS A 4 6.87 -7.68 7.45
N LEU A 5 6.50 -6.50 6.95
CA LEU A 5 7.36 -5.61 6.18
C LEU A 5 7.62 -4.33 6.98
N SER A 6 8.88 -3.90 7.04
CA SER A 6 9.29 -2.61 7.62
C SER A 6 10.02 -1.83 6.55
N VAL A 7 9.57 -0.61 6.26
CA VAL A 7 10.13 0.26 5.23
C VAL A 7 10.20 1.69 5.74
N THR A 8 11.20 2.43 5.28
CA THR A 8 11.29 3.88 5.48
C THR A 8 10.67 4.56 4.26
N ILE A 9 9.77 5.51 4.51
CA ILE A 9 9.08 6.29 3.47
C ILE A 9 9.11 7.76 3.85
N GLU A 10 8.90 8.63 2.86
CA GLU A 10 8.78 10.07 3.11
C GLU A 10 7.50 10.40 3.88
N GLU A 11 7.56 11.47 4.67
CA GLU A 11 6.43 11.94 5.48
C GLU A 11 5.22 12.29 4.60
N GLU A 12 5.46 12.83 3.41
CA GLU A 12 4.39 13.16 2.46
C GLU A 12 3.64 11.89 2.01
N THR A 13 4.37 10.81 1.73
CA THR A 13 3.76 9.50 1.40
C THR A 13 2.92 8.99 2.56
N LEU A 14 3.41 9.11 3.80
CA LEU A 14 2.64 8.72 4.99
C LEU A 14 1.33 9.52 5.11
N LYS A 15 1.37 10.84 4.88
CA LYS A 15 0.18 11.70 4.87
C LYS A 15 -0.83 11.30 3.81
N MET A 16 -0.38 10.91 2.61
CA MET A 16 -1.26 10.41 1.56
C MET A 16 -1.95 9.10 1.97
N ILE A 17 -1.21 8.17 2.59
CA ILE A 17 -1.76 6.91 3.12
C ILE A 17 -2.84 7.21 4.15
N GLU A 18 -2.59 8.12 5.09
CA GLU A 18 -3.57 8.46 6.13
C GLU A 18 -4.82 9.14 5.57
N LYS A 19 -4.70 10.00 4.56
CA LYS A 19 -5.85 10.56 3.84
C LYS A 19 -6.66 9.46 3.15
N ALA A 20 -6.00 8.52 2.48
CA ALA A 20 -6.67 7.41 1.80
C ALA A 20 -7.42 6.49 2.78
N LEU A 21 -6.90 6.27 3.99
CA LEU A 21 -7.59 5.49 5.03
C LEU A 21 -8.90 6.15 5.50
N LYS A 22 -8.99 7.48 5.49
CA LYS A 22 -10.23 8.20 5.87
C LYS A 22 -11.39 7.94 4.91
N SER A 23 -11.13 7.44 3.70
CA SER A 23 -12.18 7.13 2.71
C SER A 23 -12.99 5.87 3.03
N ASN A 24 -12.74 5.18 4.16
CA ASN A 24 -13.36 3.90 4.56
C ASN A 24 -13.15 2.72 3.58
N THR A 25 -12.41 2.92 2.50
CA THR A 25 -12.09 1.91 1.49
C THR A 25 -11.13 0.83 2.01
N PHE A 26 -10.29 1.18 2.99
CA PHE A 26 -9.25 0.30 3.51
C PHE A 26 -9.35 0.13 5.03
N ARG A 27 -9.18 -1.11 5.50
CA ARG A 27 -9.30 -1.47 6.91
C ARG A 27 -8.17 -0.92 7.80
N ASN A 28 -6.96 -0.81 7.25
CA ASN A 28 -5.75 -0.33 7.94
C ASN A 28 -4.63 -0.05 6.93
N LYS A 29 -3.51 0.53 7.42
CA LYS A 29 -2.30 0.82 6.62
C LYS A 29 -1.80 -0.41 5.87
N SER A 30 -1.74 -1.57 6.53
CA SER A 30 -1.27 -2.81 5.92
C SER A 30 -2.13 -3.27 4.75
N HIS A 31 -3.46 -3.15 4.84
CA HIS A 31 -4.37 -3.51 3.76
C HIS A 31 -4.19 -2.62 2.52
N LEU A 32 -3.99 -1.31 2.74
CA LEU A 32 -3.73 -0.36 1.65
C LEU A 32 -2.40 -0.67 0.95
N VAL A 33 -1.33 -0.87 1.72
CA VAL A 33 0.00 -1.16 1.17
C VAL A 33 0.00 -2.50 0.43
N ASP A 34 -0.65 -3.52 0.98
CA ASP A 34 -0.80 -4.84 0.36
C ASP A 34 -1.57 -4.76 -0.97
N TYR A 35 -2.68 -4.02 -1.01
CA TYR A 35 -3.45 -3.78 -2.24
C TYR A 35 -2.60 -3.05 -3.30
N GLY A 36 -1.94 -1.96 -2.91
CA GLY A 36 -1.11 -1.15 -3.81
C GLY A 36 0.07 -1.93 -4.38
N LEU A 37 0.77 -2.70 -3.54
CA LEU A 37 1.89 -3.55 -3.95
C LEU A 37 1.44 -4.65 -4.91
N ASN A 38 0.33 -5.36 -4.60
CA ASN A 38 -0.18 -6.41 -5.49
C ASN A 38 -0.58 -5.86 -6.85
N LYS A 39 -1.25 -4.70 -6.88
CA LYS A 39 -1.62 -4.03 -8.13
C LYS A 39 -0.38 -3.66 -8.94
N PHE A 40 0.58 -2.98 -8.32
CA PHE A 40 1.83 -2.59 -8.96
C PHE A 40 2.60 -3.78 -9.54
N LEU A 41 2.79 -4.85 -8.74
CA LEU A 41 3.51 -6.05 -9.18
C LEU A 41 2.79 -6.80 -10.29
N THR A 42 1.45 -6.82 -10.27
CA THR A 42 0.66 -7.43 -11.35
C THR A 42 0.82 -6.64 -12.66
N GLU A 43 0.75 -5.32 -12.60
CA GLU A 43 0.94 -4.45 -13.77
C GLU A 43 2.37 -4.51 -14.33
N VAL A 44 3.38 -4.65 -13.46
CA VAL A 44 4.78 -4.82 -13.88
C VAL A 44 4.99 -6.18 -14.54
N ASN A 45 4.46 -7.26 -13.96
CA ASN A 45 4.58 -8.61 -14.51
C ASN A 45 3.83 -8.81 -15.84
N GLN A 46 2.79 -8.01 -16.11
CA GLN A 46 2.08 -8.03 -17.40
C GLN A 46 2.80 -7.27 -18.52
N LYS A 47 3.85 -6.50 -18.20
CA LYS A 47 4.64 -5.73 -19.15
C LYS A 47 6.00 -6.36 -19.48
N GLN A 48 6.27 -7.57 -19.00
CA GLN A 48 7.40 -8.42 -19.38
C GLN A 48 6.93 -9.54 -20.31
#